data_AF-A0A974BPV2-F1
#
_entry.id   AF-A0A974BPV2-F1
#
_cell.length_a   1.000
_cell.length_b   1.000
_cell.length_c   1.000
_cell.angle_alpha   90.00
_cell.angle_beta   90.00
_cell.angle_gamma   90.00
#
_symmetry.space_group_name_H-M   'P 1'
#
loop_
_entity.id
_entity.type
_entity.pdbx_description
1 polymer ?
#
loop_
_entity_poly.entity_id
_entity_poly.type
_entity_poly.pdbx_seq_one_letter_code
_entity_poly.pdbx_strand_id
1 'polypeptide(L)'
;MKPSKTFRGRLDRRTFNINFYANCGTCNIVYLITCNCGLQYVGKTIRPLRKRVSEHLGSVTRGDCSSAVSKHLIEIHDSKICITVQVIDRVVADIRKGDIDNSLLRKEAYWIHRLNTVTPHGLNREWELTCFIDR
;
A
#
# COMPACT_ATOMS: atom_id res chain seq x y z
N MET A 1 11.03 -8.37 7.60
CA MET A 1 9.73 -8.63 6.94
C MET A 1 9.73 -10.11 6.55
N LYS A 2 8.87 -10.94 7.16
CA LYS A 2 8.75 -12.34 6.74
C LYS A 2 7.98 -12.38 5.41
N PRO A 3 8.45 -13.10 4.37
CA PRO A 3 7.70 -13.21 3.12
C PRO A 3 6.42 -13.99 3.39
N SER A 4 5.27 -13.32 3.31
CA SER A 4 3.97 -13.98 3.34
C SER A 4 3.58 -14.37 1.92
N LYS A 5 3.16 -15.62 1.75
CA LYS A 5 2.76 -16.20 0.46
C LYS A 5 1.36 -15.79 0.03
N THR A 6 0.59 -15.17 0.92
CA THR A 6 -0.80 -14.83 0.66
C THR A 6 -1.21 -13.52 1.33
N PHE A 7 -2.26 -12.88 0.82
CA PHE A 7 -2.90 -11.72 1.45
C PHE A 7 -4.41 -11.77 1.23
N ARG A 8 -5.16 -10.98 2.00
CA ARG A 8 -6.62 -10.86 1.88
C ARG A 8 -7.09 -9.46 2.24
N GLY A 9 -8.27 -9.09 1.75
CA GLY A 9 -8.97 -7.88 2.19
C GLY A 9 -9.55 -8.06 3.59
N ARG A 10 -9.83 -6.96 4.29
CA ARG A 10 -10.47 -6.96 5.61
C ARG A 10 -11.84 -7.63 5.58
N LEU A 11 -12.64 -7.30 4.56
CA LEU A 11 -14.03 -7.75 4.41
C LEU A 11 -14.20 -8.92 3.43
N ASP A 12 -13.18 -9.20 2.60
CA ASP A 12 -13.20 -10.29 1.63
C ASP A 12 -12.68 -11.59 2.28
N ARG A 13 -13.42 -12.69 2.10
CA ARG A 13 -12.99 -14.04 2.53
C ARG A 13 -11.99 -14.65 1.55
N ARG A 14 -11.86 -14.10 0.35
CA ARG A 14 -10.92 -14.56 -0.67
C ARG A 14 -9.48 -14.29 -0.26
N THR A 15 -8.65 -15.31 -0.43
CA THR A 15 -7.20 -15.23 -0.24
C THR A 15 -6.52 -15.16 -1.60
N PHE A 16 -5.54 -14.27 -1.74
CA PHE A 16 -4.75 -14.06 -2.95
C PHE A 16 -3.33 -14.57 -2.74
N ASN A 17 -2.78 -15.27 -3.73
CA ASN A 17 -1.42 -15.81 -3.69
C ASN A 17 -0.40 -14.78 -4.21
N ILE A 18 0.77 -14.74 -3.56
CA ILE A 18 1.94 -13.98 -4.00
C ILE A 18 2.92 -14.97 -4.62
N ASN A 19 2.98 -14.95 -5.95
CA ASN A 19 3.78 -15.90 -6.73
C ASN A 19 5.18 -15.35 -7.07
N PHE A 20 5.71 -14.46 -6.23
CA PHE A 20 7.03 -13.87 -6.43
C PHE A 20 7.71 -13.58 -5.10
N TYR A 21 9.05 -13.57 -5.12
CA TYR A 21 9.82 -13.12 -3.97
C TYR A 21 9.94 -11.60 -3.97
N ALA A 22 9.72 -10.98 -2.81
CA ALA A 22 9.97 -9.57 -2.57
C ALA A 22 10.45 -9.37 -1.13
N ASN A 23 11.29 -8.36 -0.94
CA ASN A 23 11.79 -7.94 0.36
C ASN A 23 11.73 -6.41 0.47
N CYS A 24 12.23 -5.84 1.57
CA CYS A 24 12.16 -4.40 1.79
C CYS A 24 13.04 -3.58 0.81
N GLY A 25 13.92 -4.23 0.06
CA GLY A 25 14.73 -3.65 -1.00
C GLY A 25 14.07 -3.65 -2.38
N THR A 26 12.94 -4.35 -2.57
CA THR A 26 12.27 -4.45 -3.87
C THR A 26 11.65 -3.11 -4.29
N CYS A 27 11.86 -2.74 -5.55
CA CYS A 27 11.32 -1.55 -6.23
C CYS A 27 10.17 -1.91 -7.17
N ASN A 28 9.44 -0.92 -7.68
CA ASN A 28 8.34 -1.07 -8.65
C ASN A 28 7.25 -2.03 -8.15
N ILE A 29 6.73 -1.75 -6.97
CA ILE A 29 5.81 -2.62 -6.25
C ILE A 29 4.52 -1.91 -5.86
N VAL A 30 3.49 -2.73 -5.62
CA VAL A 30 2.32 -2.37 -4.82
C VAL A 30 2.40 -3.11 -3.49
N TYR A 31 2.16 -2.39 -2.40
CA TYR A 31 2.22 -2.91 -1.04
C TYR A 31 0.90 -2.66 -0.31
N LEU A 32 0.64 -3.52 0.67
CA LEU A 32 -0.49 -3.48 1.58
C LEU A 32 0.03 -3.19 2.99
N ILE A 33 -0.52 -2.15 3.61
CA ILE A 33 -0.36 -1.87 5.03
C ILE A 33 -1.64 -2.33 5.74
N THR A 34 -1.49 -3.10 6.80
CA THR A 34 -2.62 -3.52 7.65
C THR A 34 -2.37 -3.06 9.08
N CYS A 35 -3.27 -2.25 9.61
CA CYS A 35 -3.27 -1.86 11.02
C CYS A 35 -3.83 -2.99 11.90
N ASN A 36 -3.46 -3.03 13.18
CA ASN A 36 -4.01 -3.98 14.15
C ASN A 36 -5.53 -3.84 14.36
N CYS A 37 -6.12 -2.67 14.07
CA CYS A 37 -7.59 -2.46 14.07
C CYS A 37 -8.28 -3.10 12.84
N GLY A 38 -7.48 -3.64 11.90
CA GLY A 38 -7.93 -4.35 10.71
C GLY A 38 -8.09 -3.45 9.48
N LEU A 39 -8.05 -2.13 9.61
CA LEU A 39 -8.08 -1.21 8.46
C LEU A 39 -6.82 -1.37 7.61
N GLN A 40 -7.00 -1.23 6.30
CA GLN A 40 -5.98 -1.51 5.30
C GLN A 40 -5.74 -0.30 4.40
N TYR A 41 -4.50 -0.14 3.94
CA TYR A 41 -4.06 0.85 2.96
C TYR A 41 -3.28 0.14 1.85
N VAL A 42 -3.59 0.44 0.60
CA VAL A 42 -2.81 0.03 -0.55
C VAL A 42 -2.02 1.23 -1.05
N GLY A 43 -0.74 1.03 -1.34
CA GLY A 43 0.10 2.05 -1.95
C GLY A 43 1.06 1.46 -2.98
N LYS A 44 1.52 2.28 -3.93
CA LYS A 44 2.63 1.93 -4.83
C LYS A 44 3.95 2.59 -4.43
N THR A 45 5.05 2.06 -4.95
CA THR A 45 6.32 2.79 -5.00
C THR A 45 7.23 2.29 -6.11
N ILE A 46 7.89 3.22 -6.82
CA ILE A 46 9.00 2.92 -7.73
C ILE A 46 10.35 2.77 -6.99
N ARG A 47 10.41 3.21 -5.73
CA ARG A 47 11.61 3.17 -4.88
C ARG A 47 11.62 1.90 -4.02
N PRO A 48 12.72 1.55 -3.34
CA PRO A 48 12.73 0.44 -2.41
C PRO A 48 11.65 0.59 -1.32
N LEU A 49 10.89 -0.47 -1.04
CA LEU A 49 9.81 -0.47 -0.03
C LEU A 49 10.25 0.15 1.30
N ARG A 50 11.45 -0.18 1.79
CA ARG A 50 11.99 0.33 3.06
C ARG A 50 11.98 1.86 3.13
N LYS A 51 12.28 2.54 2.02
CA LYS A 51 12.28 4.02 1.97
C LYS A 51 10.85 4.54 2.16
N ARG A 52 9.87 3.95 1.47
CA ARG A 52 8.47 4.35 1.58
C ARG A 52 7.89 4.08 2.97
N VAL A 53 8.23 2.95 3.58
CA VAL A 53 7.82 2.64 4.96
C VAL A 53 8.45 3.61 5.95
N SER A 54 9.76 3.90 5.83
CA SER A 54 10.41 4.90 6.69
C SER A 54 9.80 6.29 6.58
N GLU A 55 9.34 6.70 5.40
CA GLU A 55 8.61 7.97 5.22
C GLU A 55 7.32 8.00 6.02
N HIS A 56 6.48 6.97 5.90
CA HIS A 56 5.23 6.85 6.67
C HIS A 56 5.48 6.89 8.17
N LEU A 57 6.45 6.11 8.66
CA LEU A 57 6.80 6.07 10.08
C LEU A 57 7.39 7.40 10.56
N GLY A 58 8.24 8.03 9.76
CA GLY A 58 8.81 9.33 10.07
C GLY A 58 7.74 10.42 10.13
N SER A 59 6.71 10.38 9.29
CA SER A 59 5.57 11.30 9.38
C SER A 59 4.80 11.11 10.69
N VAL A 60 4.62 9.88 11.19
CA VAL A 60 4.03 9.64 12.52
C VAL A 60 4.88 10.28 13.62
N THR A 61 6.20 10.04 13.61
CA THR A 61 7.12 10.63 14.61
C THR A 61 7.11 12.16 14.61
N ARG A 62 6.86 12.80 13.45
CA ARG A 62 6.78 14.26 13.33
C ARG A 62 5.37 14.82 13.60
N GLY A 63 4.36 13.99 13.85
CA GLY A 63 2.97 14.46 13.96
C GLY A 63 2.38 14.95 12.63
N ASP A 64 2.90 14.48 11.50
CA ASP A 64 2.50 14.89 10.15
C ASP A 64 1.36 14.00 9.62
N CYS A 65 0.16 14.59 9.52
CA CYS A 65 -1.08 13.94 9.06
C CYS A 65 -1.30 13.99 7.53
N SER A 66 -0.26 14.31 6.74
CA SER A 66 -0.36 14.36 5.28
C SER A 66 -0.74 13.02 4.65
N SER A 67 -0.13 11.91 5.10
CA SER A 67 -0.50 10.56 4.67
C SER A 67 -1.72 10.05 5.44
N ALA A 68 -2.59 9.30 4.78
CA ALA A 68 -3.70 8.63 5.45
C ALA A 68 -3.24 7.62 6.51
N VAL A 69 -2.09 6.95 6.30
CA VAL A 69 -1.53 6.01 7.27
C VAL A 69 -1.03 6.75 8.51
N SER A 70 -0.28 7.84 8.32
CA SER A 70 0.24 8.60 9.47
C SER A 70 -0.88 9.27 10.25
N LYS A 71 -1.83 9.92 9.55
CA LYS A 71 -3.03 10.51 10.15
C LYS A 71 -3.77 9.50 11.02
N HIS A 72 -4.04 8.30 10.50
CA HIS A 72 -4.72 7.25 11.25
C HIS A 72 -3.96 6.82 12.51
N LEU A 73 -2.64 6.62 12.42
CA LEU A 73 -1.84 6.21 13.58
C LEU A 73 -1.76 7.31 14.64
N ILE A 74 -1.68 8.57 14.24
CA ILE A 74 -1.68 9.72 15.15
C ILE A 74 -3.04 9.84 15.85
N GLU A 75 -4.14 9.90 15.09
CA GLU A 75 -5.47 10.23 15.62
C GLU A 75 -6.14 9.07 16.36
N ILE A 76 -5.95 7.83 15.90
CA ILE A 76 -6.68 6.66 16.42
C ILE A 76 -5.81 5.81 17.37
N HIS A 77 -4.49 5.87 17.20
CA HIS A 77 -3.56 5.01 17.92
C HIS A 77 -2.53 5.79 18.74
N ASP A 78 -2.73 7.09 18.96
CA ASP A 78 -1.83 7.95 19.75
C ASP A 78 -0.36 7.80 19.31
N SER A 79 -0.14 7.86 18.00
CA SER A 79 1.15 7.69 17.33
C SER A 79 1.81 6.31 17.50
N LYS A 80 1.14 5.32 18.09
CA LYS A 80 1.66 3.96 18.24
C LYS A 80 1.77 3.28 16.87
N ILE A 81 2.98 2.87 16.51
CA ILE A 81 3.22 2.07 15.30
C ILE A 81 2.68 0.66 15.51
N CYS A 82 1.49 0.39 14.97
CA CYS A 82 0.78 -0.89 15.10
C CYS A 82 0.36 -1.46 13.74
N ILE A 83 1.25 -1.35 12.75
CA ILE A 83 1.01 -1.78 11.36
C ILE A 83 1.91 -2.94 10.95
N THR A 84 1.43 -3.70 9.97
CA THR A 84 2.22 -4.67 9.20
C THR A 84 2.26 -4.24 7.74
N VAL A 85 3.35 -4.59 7.03
CA VAL A 85 3.55 -4.22 5.62
C VAL A 85 3.90 -5.47 4.83
N GLN A 86 3.26 -5.64 3.68
CA GLN A 86 3.47 -6.75 2.76
C GLN A 86 3.49 -6.25 1.32
N VAL A 87 4.37 -6.80 0.48
CA VAL A 87 4.32 -6.59 -0.97
C VAL A 87 3.28 -7.52 -1.56
N ILE A 88 2.33 -6.99 -2.34
CA ILE A 88 1.19 -7.76 -2.87
C ILE A 88 1.20 -7.87 -4.39
N ASP A 89 1.86 -6.95 -5.09
CA ASP A 89 2.02 -6.98 -6.55
C ASP A 89 3.32 -6.27 -6.96
N ARG A 90 3.75 -6.48 -8.20
CA ARG A 90 4.92 -5.82 -8.79
C ARG A 90 4.76 -5.57 -10.28
N VAL A 91 5.49 -4.59 -10.78
CA VAL A 91 5.72 -4.40 -12.21
C VAL A 91 7.14 -4.84 -12.52
N VAL A 92 7.27 -5.84 -13.38
CA VAL A 92 8.56 -6.25 -13.93
C VAL A 92 8.80 -5.38 -15.15
N ALA A 93 9.88 -4.59 -15.13
CA ALA A 93 10.29 -3.81 -16.28
C ALA A 93 10.80 -4.77 -17.36
N ASP A 94 10.09 -4.85 -18.48
CA ASP A 94 10.56 -5.60 -19.64
C ASP A 94 11.54 -4.76 -20.47
N ILE A 95 12.22 -5.38 -21.44
CA ILE A 95 13.25 -4.72 -22.29
C ILE A 95 12.71 -3.43 -22.96
N ARG A 96 11.41 -3.41 -23.28
CA ARG A 96 10.70 -2.20 -23.71
C ARG A 96 10.21 -1.48 -22.46
N LYS A 97 10.94 -0.45 -22.06
CA LYS A 97 10.66 0.42 -20.91
C LYS A 97 9.32 1.16 -21.11
N GLY A 98 8.21 0.45 -20.92
CA GLY A 98 6.88 1.05 -20.82
C GLY A 98 6.80 1.94 -19.59
N ASP A 99 5.74 2.73 -19.49
CA ASP A 99 5.53 3.59 -18.34
C ASP A 99 5.20 2.75 -17.09
N ILE A 100 6.26 2.48 -16.31
CA ILE A 100 6.22 1.71 -15.06
C ILE A 100 5.28 2.40 -14.06
N ASP A 101 5.29 3.73 -14.01
CA ASP A 101 4.54 4.47 -13.01
C ASP A 101 3.04 4.40 -13.30
N ASN A 102 2.65 4.54 -14.55
CA ASN A 102 1.27 4.30 -15.00
C ASN A 102 0.83 2.85 -14.79
N SER A 103 1.73 1.88 -14.99
CA SER A 103 1.43 0.47 -14.73
C SER A 103 1.22 0.19 -13.24
N LEU A 104 2.01 0.84 -12.37
CA LEU A 104 1.82 0.78 -10.93
C LEU A 104 0.54 1.48 -10.48
N LEU A 105 0.18 2.63 -11.07
CA LEU A 105 -1.07 3.34 -10.79
C LEU A 105 -2.27 2.43 -11.06
N ARG A 106 -2.32 1.78 -12.23
CA ARG A 106 -3.40 0.84 -12.56
C ARG A 106 -3.48 -0.33 -11.58
N LYS A 107 -2.33 -0.91 -11.18
CA LYS A 107 -2.29 -2.00 -10.20
C LYS A 107 -2.72 -1.57 -8.80
N GLU A 108 -2.23 -0.41 -8.35
CA GLU A 108 -2.61 0.20 -7.07
C GLU A 108 -4.13 0.39 -7.00
N ALA A 109 -4.70 1.02 -8.03
CA ALA A 109 -6.12 1.31 -8.08
C ALA A 109 -6.98 0.04 -8.17
N TYR A 110 -6.55 -0.96 -8.94
CA TYR A 110 -7.15 -2.30 -8.94
C TYR A 110 -7.19 -2.89 -7.53
N TRP A 111 -6.08 -2.86 -6.78
CA TRP A 111 -6.02 -3.43 -5.43
C TRP A 111 -6.78 -2.60 -4.40
N ILE A 112 -6.82 -1.26 -4.51
CA ILE A 112 -7.67 -0.40 -3.66
C ILE A 112 -9.13 -0.81 -3.79
N HIS A 113 -9.63 -0.94 -5.03
CA HIS A 113 -10.99 -1.36 -5.29
C HIS A 113 -11.23 -2.80 -4.82
N ARG A 114 -10.35 -3.73 -5.22
CA ARG A 114 -10.52 -5.17 -4.94
C ARG A 114 -10.49 -5.51 -3.44
N LEU A 115 -9.69 -4.79 -2.66
CA LEU A 115 -9.56 -5.01 -1.22
C LEU A 115 -10.48 -4.08 -0.39
N ASN A 116 -11.25 -3.21 -1.04
CA ASN A 116 -12.12 -2.20 -0.43
C ASN A 116 -11.40 -1.37 0.64
N THR A 117 -10.25 -0.79 0.28
CA THR A 117 -9.42 -0.02 1.22
C THR A 117 -9.74 1.47 1.27
N VAL A 118 -10.82 1.92 0.63
CA VAL A 118 -11.24 3.33 0.70
C VAL A 118 -11.97 3.59 2.02
N THR A 119 -11.77 4.77 2.62
CA THR A 119 -12.53 5.24 3.79
C THR A 119 -14.05 5.17 3.51
N PRO A 120 -14.89 4.67 4.44
CA PRO A 120 -14.59 4.29 5.83
C PRO A 120 -14.15 2.83 6.03
N HIS A 121 -14.05 2.02 4.98
CA HIS A 121 -13.73 0.59 5.07
C HIS A 121 -12.24 0.28 5.10
N GLY A 122 -11.40 1.22 4.65
CA GLY A 122 -9.95 1.22 4.81
C GLY A 122 -9.41 2.64 5.00
N LEU A 123 -8.16 2.84 4.60
CA LEU A 123 -7.39 4.07 4.84
C LEU A 123 -7.14 4.90 3.56
N ASN A 124 -7.27 4.33 2.35
CA ASN A 124 -7.13 5.10 1.11
C ASN A 124 -8.22 6.16 1.02
N ARG A 125 -7.86 7.35 0.50
CA ARG A 125 -8.82 8.44 0.29
C ARG A 125 -9.41 8.35 -1.13
N GLU A 126 -10.67 8.70 -1.30
CA GLU A 126 -11.40 8.58 -2.57
C GLU A 126 -10.75 9.37 -3.73
N TRP A 127 -10.16 10.54 -3.42
CA TRP A 127 -9.45 11.40 -4.39
C TRP A 127 -8.07 10.85 -4.84
N GLU A 128 -7.53 9.81 -4.21
CA GLU A 128 -6.27 9.17 -4.63
C GLU A 128 -6.46 8.21 -5.83
N LEU A 129 -7.71 7.97 -6.28
CA LEU A 129 -8.06 7.14 -7.44
C LEU A 129 -8.08 7.91 -8.78
N THR A 130 -7.51 9.12 -8.82
CA THR A 130 -7.49 10.01 -10.00
C THR A 130 -6.83 9.41 -11.25
N CYS A 131 -6.12 8.28 -11.14
CA CYS A 131 -5.62 7.54 -12.30
C CYS A 131 -6.70 6.94 -13.21
N PHE A 132 -7.99 7.00 -12.81
CA PHE A 132 -9.15 6.66 -13.65
C PHE A 132 -9.91 7.86 -14.20
N ILE A 133 -9.51 9.09 -13.85
CA ILE A 133 -10.08 10.29 -14.46
C ILE A 133 -9.13 10.64 -15.60
N ASP A 134 -9.44 10.11 -16.78
CA ASP A 134 -8.72 10.40 -18.03
C ASP A 134 -8.55 11.92 -18.22
N ARG A 135 -7.38 12.32 -18.74
CA ARG A 135 -7.14 13.66 -19.28
C ARG A 135 -7.77 13.78 -20.67
#